data_AF-A0A1X2EAE5-F1
#
_entry.id   AF-A0A1X2EAE5-F1
#
_cell.length_a   1.000
_cell.length_b   1.000
_cell.length_c   1.000
_cell.angle_alpha   90.00
_cell.angle_beta   90.00
_cell.angle_gamma   90.00
#
_symmetry.space_group_name_H-M   'P 1'
#
loop_
_entity.id
_entity.type
_entity.pdbx_description
1 polymer ?
#
loop_
_entity_poly.entity_id
_entity_poly.type
_entity_poly.pdbx_seq_one_letter_code
_entity_poly.pdbx_strand_id
1 'polypeptide(L)'
;MIRYGMIVPILWIGAAKFTAGEANSIAPLIANQPLMGWIYRILGVQTVSDVIGVIEIAAAILIALKPLAPRISAVGSGLAIGLFLATVSFLFTTPGVVDIRTEAIPILTDTGGFLVKDLALLGAAVWTLGDALDANDSRRLSTRTCPQPAN
;
A
#
# COMPACT_ATOMS: atom_id res chain seq x y z
N MET A 1 3.99 2.63 17.11
CA MET A 1 5.19 2.68 16.22
C MET A 1 4.91 2.08 14.84
N ILE A 2 4.30 0.88 14.73
CA ILE A 2 3.99 0.22 13.43
C ILE A 2 3.34 1.16 12.40
N ARG A 3 2.34 1.95 12.82
CA ARG A 3 1.64 2.90 11.93
C ARG A 3 2.58 3.91 11.27
N TYR A 4 3.43 4.58 12.05
CA TYR A 4 4.40 5.54 11.52
C TYR A 4 5.53 4.85 10.75
N GLY A 5 5.95 3.66 11.19
CA GLY A 5 6.90 2.83 10.46
C GLY A 5 6.41 2.38 9.09
N MET A 6 5.09 2.31 8.88
CA MET A 6 4.48 2.03 7.58
C MET A 6 4.27 3.30 6.74
N ILE A 7 3.90 4.42 7.36
CA ILE A 7 3.67 5.71 6.67
C ILE A 7 4.94 6.18 5.95
N VAL A 8 6.10 6.09 6.60
CA VAL A 8 7.36 6.61 6.04
C VAL A 8 7.75 5.93 4.72
N PRO A 9 7.82 4.58 4.62
CA PRO A 9 8.06 3.90 3.34
C PRO A 9 7.04 4.24 2.26
N ILE A 10 5.74 4.28 2.60
CA ILE A 10 4.68 4.57 1.62
C ILE A 10 4.84 5.98 1.05
N LEU A 11 5.08 6.99 1.90
CA LEU A 11 5.31 8.36 1.43
C LEU A 11 6.56 8.47 0.57
N TRP A 12 7.64 7.80 0.96
CA TRP A 12 8.90 7.86 0.23
C TRP A 12 8.79 7.22 -1.16
N ILE A 13 8.19 6.03 -1.24
CA ILE A 13 7.96 5.33 -2.51
C ILE A 13 6.97 6.12 -3.38
N GLY A 14 5.87 6.62 -2.78
CA GLY A 14 4.89 7.46 -3.48
C GLY A 14 5.49 8.74 -4.05
N ALA A 15 6.41 9.39 -3.33
CA ALA A 15 7.12 10.54 -3.84
C ALA A 15 8.09 10.17 -4.99
N ALA A 16 8.73 9.00 -4.92
CA ALA A 16 9.62 8.54 -5.98
C ALA A 16 8.90 8.30 -7.32
N LYS A 17 7.60 7.98 -7.30
CA LYS A 17 6.78 7.71 -8.50
C LYS A 17 6.70 8.86 -9.50
N PHE A 18 6.94 10.09 -9.07
CA PHE A 18 6.97 11.27 -9.95
C PHE A 18 8.29 11.42 -10.73
N THR A 19 9.21 10.46 -10.59
CA THR A 19 10.47 10.44 -11.33
C THR A 19 10.42 9.48 -12.50
N ALA A 20 11.05 9.85 -13.61
CA ALA A 20 11.16 8.97 -14.79
C ALA A 20 11.94 7.68 -14.47
N GLY A 21 12.91 7.75 -13.56
CA GLY A 21 13.68 6.57 -13.13
C GLY A 21 12.79 5.51 -12.48
N GLU A 22 11.91 5.93 -11.57
CA GLU A 22 10.98 5.02 -10.91
C GLU A 22 9.89 4.51 -11.87
N ALA A 23 9.36 5.40 -12.72
CA ALA A 23 8.33 5.03 -13.70
C ALA A 23 8.82 3.91 -14.65
N ASN A 24 10.06 4.01 -15.12
CA ASN A 24 10.67 2.98 -15.97
C ASN A 24 10.98 1.68 -15.21
N SER A 25 11.30 1.78 -13.92
CA SER A 25 11.60 0.61 -13.07
C SER A 25 10.36 -0.25 -12.82
N ILE A 26 9.18 0.37 -12.64
CA ILE A 26 7.93 -0.37 -12.40
C ILE A 26 7.15 -0.74 -13.66
N ALA A 27 7.45 -0.08 -14.79
CA ALA A 27 6.85 -0.37 -16.08
C ALA A 27 6.80 -1.87 -16.44
N PRO A 28 7.92 -2.63 -16.35
CA PRO A 28 7.90 -4.06 -16.68
C PRO A 28 7.05 -4.89 -15.70
N LEU A 29 6.96 -4.49 -14.43
CA LEU A 29 6.14 -5.20 -13.44
C LEU A 29 4.64 -5.11 -13.78
N ILE A 30 4.19 -3.90 -14.13
CA ILE A 30 2.79 -3.64 -14.46
C ILE A 30 2.45 -4.11 -15.87
N ALA A 31 3.40 -4.07 -16.82
CA ALA A 31 3.15 -4.52 -18.19
C ALA A 31 2.85 -6.02 -18.28
N ASN A 32 3.43 -6.83 -17.39
CA ASN A 32 3.20 -8.27 -17.31
C ASN A 32 1.94 -8.66 -16.53
N GLN A 33 1.20 -7.69 -15.98
CA GLN A 33 -0.04 -7.96 -15.27
C GLN A 33 -1.22 -8.11 -16.23
N PRO A 34 -1.96 -9.24 -16.21
CA PRO A 34 -3.10 -9.43 -17.10
C PRO A 34 -4.22 -8.40 -16.86
N LEU A 35 -4.31 -7.87 -15.64
CA LEU A 35 -5.36 -6.90 -15.26
C LEU A 35 -5.00 -5.44 -15.61
N MET A 36 -3.72 -5.07 -15.65
CA MET A 36 -3.29 -3.67 -15.81
C MET A 36 -2.35 -3.41 -17.00
N GLY A 37 -1.80 -4.43 -17.66
CA GLY A 37 -0.85 -4.22 -18.75
C GLY A 37 -1.41 -3.46 -19.95
N TRP A 38 -2.73 -3.45 -20.13
CA TRP A 38 -3.41 -2.67 -21.16
C TRP A 38 -3.44 -1.16 -20.86
N ILE A 39 -3.30 -0.75 -19.59
CA ILE A 39 -3.42 0.64 -19.18
C ILE A 39 -2.35 1.51 -19.84
N TYR A 40 -1.15 0.94 -20.08
CA TYR A 40 -0.06 1.60 -20.78
C TYR A 40 -0.34 1.89 -22.26
N ARG A 41 -1.36 1.27 -22.86
CA ARG A 41 -1.77 1.58 -24.24
C ARG A 41 -2.63 2.84 -24.31
N ILE A 42 -3.24 3.22 -23.20
CA ILE A 42 -4.15 4.38 -23.10
C ILE A 42 -3.45 5.53 -22.39
N LEU A 43 -2.69 5.22 -21.33
CA LEU A 43 -1.94 6.17 -20.51
C LEU A 43 -0.45 5.93 -20.70
N GLY A 44 0.36 7.00 -20.69
CA GLY A 44 1.81 6.87 -20.75
C GLY A 44 2.40 6.23 -19.48
N VAL A 45 3.61 5.68 -19.60
CA VAL A 45 4.33 5.05 -18.47
C VAL A 45 4.43 5.99 -17.27
N GLN A 46 4.78 7.25 -17.52
CA GLN A 46 4.88 8.27 -16.46
C GLN A 46 3.53 8.53 -15.80
N THR A 47 2.46 8.69 -16.57
CA THR A 47 1.12 8.99 -16.03
C THR A 47 0.62 7.89 -15.11
N VAL A 48 0.86 6.63 -15.46
CA VAL A 48 0.48 5.49 -14.61
C VAL A 48 1.29 5.50 -13.31
N SER A 49 2.60 5.79 -13.40
CA SER A 49 3.44 5.95 -12.21
C SER A 49 2.94 7.09 -11.32
N ASP A 50 2.65 8.26 -11.88
CA ASP A 50 2.13 9.43 -11.16
C ASP A 50 0.81 9.11 -10.43
N VAL A 51 -0.11 8.41 -11.09
CA VAL A 51 -1.38 7.98 -10.50
C VAL A 51 -1.15 7.05 -9.30
N ILE A 52 -0.24 6.08 -9.42
CA ILE A 52 0.13 5.20 -8.30
C ILE A 52 0.74 6.03 -7.16
N GLY A 53 1.61 6.98 -7.47
CA GLY A 53 2.23 7.87 -6.48
C GLY A 53 1.22 8.70 -5.71
N VAL A 54 0.22 9.25 -6.39
CA VAL A 54 -0.89 9.97 -5.74
C VAL A 54 -1.66 9.04 -4.80
N ILE A 55 -1.95 7.80 -5.22
CA ILE A 55 -2.68 6.83 -4.39
C ILE A 55 -1.86 6.45 -3.15
N GLU A 56 -0.55 6.22 -3.30
CA GLU A 56 0.36 5.90 -2.18
C GLU A 56 0.41 7.04 -1.17
N ILE A 57 0.61 8.28 -1.63
CA ILE A 57 0.64 9.46 -0.76
C ILE A 57 -0.71 9.66 -0.06
N ALA A 58 -1.82 9.53 -0.80
CA ALA A 58 -3.15 9.64 -0.23
C ALA A 58 -3.39 8.58 0.84
N ALA A 59 -3.01 7.32 0.60
CA ALA A 59 -3.13 6.24 1.58
C ALA A 59 -2.33 6.56 2.85
N ALA A 60 -1.09 7.04 2.72
CA ALA A 60 -0.27 7.39 3.87
C ALA A 60 -0.86 8.54 4.70
N ILE A 61 -1.37 9.59 4.05
CA ILE A 61 -2.06 10.70 4.72
C ILE A 61 -3.30 10.19 5.47
N LEU A 62 -4.13 9.38 4.81
CA LEU A 62 -5.34 8.81 5.42
C LEU A 62 -4.99 7.97 6.66
N ILE A 63 -3.96 7.12 6.58
CA ILE A 63 -3.50 6.30 7.72
C ILE A 63 -3.00 7.16 8.89
N ALA A 64 -2.35 8.29 8.60
CA ALA A 64 -1.86 9.23 9.61
C ALA A 64 -3.00 9.95 10.36
N LEU A 65 -4.15 10.12 9.73
CA LEU A 65 -5.32 10.82 10.32
C LEU A 65 -6.06 10.04 11.41
N LYS A 66 -5.61 8.84 11.79
CA LYS A 66 -6.25 8.02 12.84
C LYS A 66 -6.59 8.77 14.13
N PRO A 67 -5.71 9.62 14.71
CA PRO A 67 -6.01 10.29 15.98
C PRO A 67 -7.21 11.24 15.89
N LEU A 68 -7.48 11.80 14.71
CA LEU A 68 -8.60 12.70 14.49
C LEU A 68 -9.84 11.92 14.02
N ALA A 69 -9.66 11.05 13.02
CA ALA A 69 -10.75 10.34 12.35
C ALA A 69 -10.37 8.86 12.09
N PRO A 70 -10.62 7.95 13.04
CA PRO A 70 -10.31 6.52 12.88
C PRO A 70 -10.96 5.87 11.65
N ARG A 71 -12.17 6.31 11.26
CA ARG A 71 -12.84 5.80 10.04
C ARG A 71 -12.10 6.14 8.76
N ILE A 72 -11.58 7.37 8.66
CA ILE A 72 -10.81 7.82 7.50
C ILE A 72 -9.51 7.04 7.43
N SER A 73 -8.88 6.79 8.58
CA SER A 73 -7.72 5.93 8.64
C SER A 73 -7.99 4.49 8.22
N ALA A 74 -9.17 3.92 8.49
CA ALA A 74 -9.51 2.58 8.04
C ALA A 74 -9.54 2.50 6.51
N VAL A 75 -10.05 3.54 5.83
CA VAL A 75 -10.01 3.64 4.36
C VAL A 75 -8.57 3.68 3.85
N GLY A 76 -7.71 4.51 4.47
CA GLY A 76 -6.29 4.57 4.13
C GLY A 76 -5.58 3.22 4.30
N SER A 77 -5.84 2.51 5.40
CA SER A 77 -5.29 1.17 5.64
C SER A 77 -5.80 0.16 4.61
N GLY A 78 -7.07 0.25 4.20
CA GLY A 78 -7.63 -0.57 3.12
C GLY A 78 -6.96 -0.33 1.77
N LEU A 79 -6.70 0.94 1.42
CA LEU A 79 -5.95 1.29 0.21
C LEU A 79 -4.52 0.74 0.25
N ALA A 80 -3.83 0.87 1.38
CA ALA A 80 -2.48 0.32 1.57
C ALA A 80 -2.46 -1.22 1.42
N ILE A 81 -3.46 -1.94 1.94
CA ILE A 81 -3.60 -3.39 1.72
C ILE A 81 -3.70 -3.70 0.22
N GLY A 82 -4.54 -2.97 -0.52
CA GLY A 82 -4.67 -3.17 -1.97
C GLY A 82 -3.36 -2.93 -2.72
N LEU A 83 -2.63 -1.87 -2.38
CA LEU A 83 -1.32 -1.55 -2.96
C LEU A 83 -0.29 -2.66 -2.69
N PHE A 84 -0.14 -3.10 -1.44
CA PHE A 84 0.82 -4.15 -1.11
C PHE A 84 0.42 -5.53 -1.64
N LEU A 85 -0.87 -5.83 -1.76
CA LEU A 85 -1.32 -7.04 -2.46
C LEU A 85 -0.96 -6.99 -3.94
N ALA A 86 -1.09 -5.83 -4.58
CA ALA A 86 -0.66 -5.65 -5.96
C ALA A 86 0.85 -5.86 -6.09
N THR A 87 1.67 -5.29 -5.20
CA THR A 87 3.12 -5.48 -5.26
C THR A 87 3.53 -6.93 -4.97
N VAL A 88 2.97 -7.57 -3.95
CA VAL A 88 3.22 -8.99 -3.65
C VAL A 88 2.78 -9.88 -4.82
N SER A 89 1.72 -9.52 -5.55
CA SER A 89 1.32 -10.28 -6.73
C SER A 89 2.39 -10.29 -7.84
N PHE A 90 3.23 -9.24 -7.94
CA PHE A 90 4.32 -9.17 -8.92
C PHE A 90 5.36 -10.28 -8.74
N LEU A 91 5.50 -10.81 -7.52
CA LEU A 91 6.38 -11.94 -7.21
C LEU A 91 5.96 -13.21 -7.98
N PHE A 92 4.67 -13.35 -8.26
CA PHE A 92 4.11 -14.52 -8.94
C PHE A 92 3.84 -14.28 -10.42
N THR A 93 3.52 -13.05 -10.81
CA THR A 93 3.14 -12.73 -12.20
C THR A 93 4.28 -12.28 -13.08
N THR A 94 5.38 -11.79 -12.51
CA THR A 94 6.44 -11.13 -13.29
C THR A 94 7.65 -12.06 -13.47
N PRO A 95 8.00 -12.44 -14.71
CA PRO A 95 9.21 -13.21 -14.98
C PRO A 95 10.47 -12.44 -14.56
N GLY A 96 11.44 -13.11 -13.94
CA GLY A 96 12.74 -12.52 -13.56
C GLY A 96 12.79 -11.89 -12.15
N VAL A 97 11.67 -11.85 -11.43
CA VAL A 97 11.65 -11.40 -10.03
C VAL A 97 12.07 -12.52 -9.06
N VAL A 98 11.72 -13.77 -9.39
CA VAL A 98 12.16 -14.96 -8.65
C VAL A 98 12.98 -15.82 -9.61
N ASP A 99 14.26 -16.03 -9.30
CA ASP A 99 15.08 -16.98 -10.06
C ASP A 99 15.01 -18.35 -9.37
N ILE A 100 14.15 -19.21 -9.91
CA ILE A 100 13.92 -20.59 -9.40
C ILE A 100 14.93 -21.56 -10.04
N ARG A 101 15.87 -21.09 -10.86
CA ARG A 101 16.57 -21.96 -11.81
C ARG A 101 17.65 -22.87 -11.23
N THR A 102 18.05 -22.76 -9.95
CA THR A 102 19.18 -23.59 -9.48
C THR A 102 19.18 -24.10 -8.03
N GLU A 103 18.39 -23.56 -7.07
CA GLU A 103 18.54 -23.97 -5.65
C GLU A 103 17.21 -24.14 -4.87
N ALA A 104 17.26 -24.90 -3.77
CA ALA A 104 16.10 -25.26 -2.93
C ALA A 104 15.46 -24.07 -2.19
N ILE A 105 16.17 -22.95 -2.09
CA ILE A 105 15.65 -21.66 -1.63
C ILE A 105 15.74 -20.70 -2.82
N PRO A 106 14.62 -20.09 -3.27
CA PRO A 106 14.65 -19.18 -4.40
C PRO A 106 15.55 -17.97 -4.09
N ILE A 107 16.51 -17.68 -4.96
CA ILE A 107 17.33 -16.46 -4.83
C ILE A 107 16.49 -15.31 -5.39
N LEU A 108 16.20 -14.33 -4.53
CA LEU A 108 15.50 -13.12 -4.91
C LEU A 108 16.48 -12.20 -5.64
N THR A 109 16.09 -11.72 -6.82
CA THR A 109 16.82 -10.62 -7.47
C THR A 109 16.67 -9.34 -6.63
N ASP A 110 17.43 -8.28 -6.91
CA ASP A 110 17.28 -6.99 -6.22
C ASP A 110 15.82 -6.49 -6.22
N THR A 111 15.09 -6.80 -7.31
CA THR A 111 13.65 -6.54 -7.43
C THR A 111 12.81 -7.47 -6.55
N GLY A 112 13.11 -8.76 -6.49
CA GLY A 112 12.45 -9.71 -5.59
C GLY A 112 12.65 -9.38 -4.11
N GLY A 113 13.86 -9.00 -3.72
CA GLY A 113 14.18 -8.58 -2.34
C GLY A 113 13.43 -7.32 -1.95
N PHE A 114 13.30 -6.37 -2.90
CA PHE A 114 12.46 -5.18 -2.73
C PHE A 114 10.96 -5.52 -2.55
N LEU A 115 10.45 -6.61 -3.14
CA LEU A 115 9.05 -6.98 -2.99
C LEU A 115 8.75 -7.75 -1.70
N VAL A 116 9.73 -8.47 -1.15
CA VAL A 116 9.51 -9.21 0.10
C VAL A 116 9.27 -8.28 1.30
N LYS A 117 9.90 -7.10 1.34
CA LYS A 117 9.61 -6.11 2.41
C LYS A 117 8.15 -5.66 2.40
N ASP A 118 7.47 -5.69 1.24
CA ASP A 118 6.08 -5.28 1.13
C ASP A 118 5.14 -6.28 1.81
N LEU A 119 5.56 -7.54 2.01
CA LEU A 119 4.81 -8.51 2.81
C LEU A 119 4.73 -8.10 4.28
N ALA A 120 5.83 -7.56 4.83
CA ALA A 120 5.84 -7.02 6.19
C ALA A 120 4.95 -5.77 6.29
N LEU A 121 4.98 -4.92 5.27
CA LEU A 121 4.13 -3.73 5.21
C LEU A 121 2.64 -4.08 5.00
N LEU A 122 2.33 -5.16 4.28
CA LEU A 122 0.98 -5.71 4.18
C LEU A 122 0.46 -6.15 5.55
N GLY A 123 1.27 -6.88 6.32
CA GLY A 123 0.94 -7.25 7.70
C GLY A 123 0.70 -6.03 8.59
N ALA A 124 1.54 -5.00 8.47
CA ALA A 124 1.34 -3.72 9.15
C ALA A 124 0.03 -3.05 8.71
N ALA A 125 -0.30 -3.06 7.43
CA ALA A 125 -1.52 -2.44 6.89
C ALA A 125 -2.78 -3.10 7.46
N VAL A 126 -2.83 -4.45 7.46
CA VAL A 126 -3.90 -5.24 8.08
C VAL A 126 -4.03 -4.93 9.57
N TRP A 127 -2.91 -4.86 10.28
CA TRP A 127 -2.92 -4.50 11.71
C TRP A 127 -3.45 -3.06 11.93
N THR A 128 -3.02 -2.09 11.12
CA THR A 128 -3.50 -0.70 11.26
C THR A 128 -4.98 -0.53 10.92
N LEU A 129 -5.53 -1.40 10.05
CA LEU A 129 -6.95 -1.44 9.74
C LEU A 129 -7.75 -1.91 10.97
N GLY A 130 -7.36 -3.02 11.58
CA GLY A 130 -7.99 -3.51 12.83
C GLY A 130 -7.96 -2.45 13.94
N ASP A 131 -6.77 -1.88 14.20
CA ASP A 131 -6.58 -0.81 15.19
C ASP A 131 -7.41 0.47 14.88
N ALA A 132 -7.73 0.74 13.61
CA ALA A 132 -8.60 1.85 13.23
C ALA A 132 -10.09 1.54 13.46
N LEU A 133 -10.52 0.29 13.21
CA LEU A 133 -11.88 -0.18 13.45
C LEU A 133 -12.21 -0.22 14.95
N ASP A 134 -11.31 -0.79 15.77
CA ASP A 134 -11.48 -0.87 17.22
C ASP A 134 -11.61 0.53 17.86
N ALA A 135 -10.80 1.49 17.39
CA ALA A 135 -10.85 2.87 17.85
C ALA A 135 -12.17 3.57 17.47
N ASN A 136 -12.76 3.21 16.32
CA ASN A 136 -14.06 3.74 15.92
C ASN A 136 -15.19 3.20 16.80
N ASP A 137 -15.16 1.91 17.14
CA ASP A 137 -16.19 1.30 17.97
C ASP A 137 -16.14 1.81 19.41
N SER A 138 -14.93 2.00 19.94
CA SER A 138 -14.71 2.65 21.24
C SER A 138 -15.30 4.08 21.30
N ARG A 139 -15.13 4.89 20.24
CA ARG A 139 -15.74 6.24 20.17
C ARG A 139 -17.27 6.20 20.06
N ARG A 140 -17.82 5.23 19.33
CA ARG A 140 -19.28 5.04 19.22
C ARG A 140 -19.92 4.66 20.56
N LEU A 141 -19.22 3.86 21.37
CA LEU A 141 -19.70 3.48 22.70
C LEU A 141 -19.68 4.69 23.65
N SER A 142 -18.58 5.45 23.70
CA SER A 142 -18.47 6.64 24.55
C SER A 142 -19.55 7.70 24.25
N THR A 143 -19.89 7.89 22.98
CA THR A 143 -20.95 8.85 22.58
C THR A 143 -22.36 8.40 22.95
N ARG A 144 -22.61 7.08 23.10
CA ARG A 144 -23.93 6.55 23.50
C ARG A 144 -24.17 6.61 25.01
N THR A 145 -23.12 6.57 25.83
CA THR A 145 -23.23 6.49 27.29
C THR A 145 -23.28 7.86 27.96
N CYS A 146 -23.12 8.97 27.23
CA CYS A 146 -23.25 10.32 27.79
C CYS A 146 -24.75 10.63 28.00
N PRO A 147 -25.23 10.85 29.24
CA PRO A 147 -26.62 11.20 29.47
C PRO A 147 -26.93 12.49 28.72
N GLN A 148 -28.05 12.54 27.99
CA GLN A 148 -28.54 13.81 27.46
C GLN A 148 -28.74 14.78 28.64
N PRO A 149 -28.27 16.04 28.55
CA PRO A 149 -28.66 17.04 29.52
C PRO A 149 -30.19 17.12 29.48
N ALA A 150 -30.83 16.89 30.64
CA ALA A 150 -32.25 17.09 30.80
C ALA A 150 -32.53 18.57 30.54
N ASN A 151 -33.30 18.86 29.47
CA ASN A 151 -33.84 20.18 29.19
C ASN A 151 -34.93 20.54 30.21
#